data_AF-A0A0V0WN96-F1
#
_entry.id   AF-A0A0V0WN96-F1
#
_cell.length_a   1.000
_cell.length_b   1.000
_cell.length_c   1.000
_cell.angle_alpha   90.00
_cell.angle_beta   90.00
_cell.angle_gamma   90.00
#
_symmetry.space_group_name_H-M   'P 1'
#
loop_
_entity.id
_entity.type
_entity.pdbx_description
1 polymer ?
#
loop_
_entity_poly.entity_id
_entity_poly.type
_entity_poly.pdbx_seq_one_letter_code
_entity_poly.pdbx_strand_id
1 'polypeptide(L)'
;MSALLNHSPAYYSPTCSAVNPNLIDLEKKAKLPKEYVAARPLFKLPYYFGHGTVEQFQSHLEHESSYLLFIDYGDNNQLKLMICDHLNNIFQWPIMQTDSGYFFIKSTDIDKQFLNVDNLMNYHIFQNTKFETFDNSFVTLDNAVYRKSKNLILENSSNYKEWDYFVGENQIEQMDNLLLYSGDFVLAEEKKNNGIILKLFYKWNDHIYSMVFNRECKYFLPRHHNGPEEWVDNLDKLLKSLCMCNFRFNGVQLIHPVNVKKRLNMHMTPPMKHNDDGGNVEIRKPDVPLFDLPYYFGEIRKEYAEQRLKMFSDFLLYTDLQTKKLMVGVVGELRQKEQICHLEIYPNEKHHFCLVNDDQYLQCSTVESLISHYFHNFKRLQGNGIDFDFIYLLVPKYRNSYDLHIRASNINLSNDRCYFGTDFPIESVRKKLKNNGDYLLQTKNSADLITVRWEGKIFDIKPQKDTIGYILPKNKNDQPTERVKSLNEFAKSAVYCKFVFHNIMLYKAVMFK
;
A
#
# COMPACT_ATOMS: atom_id res chain seq x y z
N MET A 1 24.59 6.32 15.25
CA MET A 1 23.22 6.07 14.73
C MET A 1 22.14 6.95 15.36
N SER A 2 22.36 7.60 16.52
CA SER A 2 21.29 8.36 17.20
C SER A 2 20.87 9.69 16.53
N ALA A 3 21.64 10.27 15.62
CA ALA A 3 21.32 11.59 15.07
C ALA A 3 20.48 11.58 13.77
N LEU A 4 20.52 10.51 12.97
CA LEU A 4 19.84 10.45 11.66
C LEU A 4 18.34 10.08 11.76
N LEU A 5 17.92 9.47 12.87
CA LEU A 5 16.53 9.05 13.14
C LEU A 5 15.80 10.00 14.11
N ASN A 6 16.45 11.07 14.58
CA ASN A 6 15.90 12.03 15.54
C ASN A 6 15.05 13.14 14.90
N HIS A 7 14.70 13.01 13.62
CA HIS A 7 13.84 13.98 12.95
C HIS A 7 12.38 13.54 13.02
N SER A 8 11.54 14.47 13.51
CA SER A 8 10.09 14.29 13.62
C SER A 8 9.51 13.80 12.28
N PRO A 9 8.79 12.66 12.25
CA PRO A 9 8.23 12.14 11.01
C PRO A 9 7.28 13.16 10.39
N ALA A 10 7.54 13.53 9.13
CA ALA A 10 6.52 14.19 8.31
C ALA A 10 5.38 13.19 8.13
N TYR A 11 4.26 13.47 8.79
CA TYR A 11 3.09 12.63 8.87
C TYR A 11 2.52 12.22 7.49
N TYR A 12 1.93 11.01 7.45
CA TYR A 12 0.92 10.49 6.49
C TYR A 12 1.41 9.89 5.14
N SER A 13 1.21 8.57 4.95
CA SER A 13 0.08 7.92 4.22
C SER A 13 0.49 6.47 3.86
N PRO A 14 -0.09 5.41 4.46
CA PRO A 14 0.19 3.99 4.16
C PRO A 14 -0.43 3.44 2.86
N THR A 15 0.11 2.31 2.41
CA THR A 15 -0.40 1.45 1.33
C THR A 15 -1.66 0.68 1.71
N CYS A 16 -2.72 0.74 0.90
CA CYS A 16 -3.82 -0.21 1.00
C CYS A 16 -3.35 -1.60 0.54
N SER A 17 -3.44 -2.57 1.43
CA SER A 17 -3.42 -4.00 1.04
C SER A 17 -4.66 -4.76 1.53
N ALA A 18 -5.66 -4.07 2.08
CA ALA A 18 -6.95 -4.67 2.39
C ALA A 18 -8.07 -3.67 2.10
N VAL A 19 -8.84 -3.91 1.04
CA VAL A 19 -10.15 -3.30 0.87
C VAL A 19 -11.10 -4.08 1.80
N ASN A 20 -11.72 -3.39 2.75
CA ASN A 20 -12.73 -3.99 3.61
C ASN A 20 -14.08 -4.04 2.86
N PRO A 21 -14.66 -5.22 2.61
CA PRO A 21 -15.96 -5.34 1.94
C PRO A 21 -17.16 -4.88 2.80
N ASN A 22 -16.99 -4.64 4.10
CA ASN A 22 -18.11 -4.42 5.04
C ASN A 22 -18.44 -2.95 5.39
N LEU A 23 -17.91 -1.95 4.68
CA LEU A 23 -18.16 -0.53 5.01
C LEU A 23 -19.32 0.14 4.23
N ILE A 24 -19.93 -0.56 3.27
CA ILE A 24 -20.98 0.01 2.40
C ILE A 24 -22.36 0.03 3.10
N ASP A 25 -22.58 -0.77 4.14
CA ASP A 25 -23.91 -0.88 4.76
C ASP A 25 -24.28 0.31 5.67
N LEU A 26 -23.33 1.21 5.96
CA LEU A 26 -23.60 2.52 6.57
C LEU A 26 -24.11 3.56 5.54
N GLU A 27 -23.88 3.35 4.25
CA GLU A 27 -24.16 4.30 3.17
C GLU A 27 -25.65 4.34 2.78
N LYS A 28 -26.44 3.32 3.15
CA LYS A 28 -27.89 3.29 2.87
C LYS A 28 -28.71 4.13 3.86
N LYS A 29 -28.20 4.45 5.05
CA LYS A 29 -28.98 5.09 6.13
C LYS A 29 -28.69 6.58 6.35
N ALA A 30 -27.60 7.11 5.83
CA ALA A 30 -27.30 8.54 5.85
C ALA A 30 -27.11 9.01 4.41
N LYS A 31 -27.86 10.01 3.96
CA LYS A 31 -27.74 10.65 2.63
C LYS A 31 -26.38 11.38 2.47
N LEU A 32 -25.27 10.69 2.68
CA LEU A 32 -23.92 11.19 2.47
C LEU A 32 -23.54 11.00 0.99
N PRO A 33 -22.73 11.89 0.40
CA PRO A 33 -22.20 11.72 -0.94
C PRO A 33 -21.52 10.35 -1.08
N LYS A 34 -21.78 9.61 -2.17
CA LYS A 34 -21.06 8.36 -2.48
C LYS A 34 -19.58 8.66 -2.64
N GLU A 35 -18.79 8.35 -1.62
CA GLU A 35 -17.34 8.33 -1.68
C GLU A 35 -16.89 6.97 -2.21
N TYR A 36 -15.83 6.95 -3.01
CA TYR A 36 -15.23 5.73 -3.53
C TYR A 36 -13.70 5.87 -3.51
N VAL A 37 -12.99 4.76 -3.50
CA VAL A 37 -11.52 4.77 -3.57
C VAL A 37 -11.12 5.25 -4.98
N ALA A 38 -10.21 6.21 -5.06
CA ALA A 38 -9.75 6.76 -6.33
C ALA A 38 -9.13 5.67 -7.21
N ALA A 39 -9.35 5.76 -8.53
CA ALA A 39 -8.92 4.76 -9.47
C ALA A 39 -7.38 4.62 -9.52
N ARG A 40 -6.89 3.38 -9.65
CA ARG A 40 -5.50 3.08 -10.00
C ARG A 40 -5.39 2.97 -11.52
N PRO A 41 -4.29 3.45 -12.13
CA PRO A 41 -4.02 3.13 -13.51
C PRO A 41 -3.68 1.64 -13.63
N LEU A 42 -3.90 1.09 -14.82
CA LEU A 42 -3.70 -0.28 -15.22
C LEU A 42 -2.37 -0.85 -14.71
N PHE A 43 -1.27 -0.12 -14.91
CA PHE A 43 0.06 -0.59 -14.52
C PHE A 43 0.28 -0.71 -13.00
N LYS A 44 -0.61 -0.12 -12.20
CA LYS A 44 -0.63 -0.21 -10.73
C LYS A 44 -1.72 -1.16 -10.22
N LEU A 45 -2.53 -1.76 -11.08
CA LEU A 45 -3.48 -2.79 -10.68
C LEU A 45 -2.71 -4.04 -10.22
N PRO A 46 -3.04 -4.59 -9.05
CA PRO A 46 -2.24 -5.67 -8.47
C PRO A 46 -2.46 -7.01 -9.20
N TYR A 47 -3.54 -7.14 -9.97
CA TYR A 47 -3.85 -8.29 -10.83
C TYR A 47 -3.54 -8.04 -12.32
N TYR A 48 -2.83 -6.95 -12.67
CA TYR A 48 -2.35 -6.71 -14.03
C TYR A 48 -0.94 -7.26 -14.21
N PHE A 49 -0.80 -8.23 -15.13
CA PHE A 49 0.39 -9.03 -15.43
C PHE A 49 1.31 -8.45 -16.51
N GLY A 50 1.03 -7.23 -16.98
CA GLY A 50 1.90 -6.56 -17.94
C GLY A 50 1.70 -7.12 -19.34
N HIS A 51 2.78 -7.24 -20.11
CA HIS A 51 2.73 -7.79 -21.46
C HIS A 51 3.28 -9.23 -21.47
N GLY A 52 2.67 -10.10 -22.26
CA GLY A 52 3.09 -11.49 -22.42
C GLY A 52 2.18 -12.26 -23.38
N THR A 53 2.28 -13.58 -23.38
CA THR A 53 1.37 -14.46 -24.12
C THR A 53 0.42 -15.17 -23.18
N VAL A 54 -0.62 -15.80 -23.73
CA VAL A 54 -1.60 -16.58 -22.97
C VAL A 54 -0.93 -17.71 -22.20
N GLU A 55 -0.03 -18.44 -22.85
CA GLU A 55 0.64 -19.61 -22.28
C GLU A 55 1.51 -19.24 -21.07
N GLN A 56 2.06 -18.03 -21.07
CA GLN A 56 2.87 -17.53 -19.95
C GLN A 56 2.02 -17.32 -18.70
N PHE A 57 0.79 -16.83 -18.84
CA PHE A 57 -0.03 -16.40 -17.71
C PHE A 57 -1.10 -17.40 -17.28
N GLN A 58 -1.52 -18.32 -18.16
CA GLN A 58 -2.53 -19.33 -17.82
C GLN A 58 -2.16 -20.17 -16.60
N SER A 59 -0.86 -20.45 -16.41
CA SER A 59 -0.34 -21.22 -15.26
C SER A 59 -0.54 -20.54 -13.91
N HIS A 60 -0.91 -19.26 -13.88
CA HIS A 60 -1.21 -18.53 -12.64
C HIS A 60 -2.66 -18.65 -12.17
N LEU A 61 -3.54 -19.22 -12.99
CA LEU A 61 -4.97 -19.35 -12.72
C LEU A 61 -5.27 -20.75 -12.18
N GLU A 62 -5.05 -20.95 -10.89
CA GLU A 62 -5.10 -22.28 -10.24
C GLU A 62 -6.49 -22.65 -9.67
N HIS A 63 -7.44 -21.71 -9.65
CA HIS A 63 -8.74 -21.87 -9.00
C HIS A 63 -9.90 -21.38 -9.88
N GLU A 64 -11.09 -21.93 -9.65
CA GLU A 64 -12.33 -21.43 -10.26
C GLU A 64 -12.53 -19.94 -9.99
N SER A 65 -13.03 -19.22 -10.99
CA SER A 65 -13.26 -17.77 -10.96
C SER A 65 -12.01 -16.97 -10.64
N SER A 66 -10.82 -17.59 -10.78
CA SER A 66 -9.57 -16.85 -10.72
C SER A 66 -9.39 -16.02 -11.98
N TYR A 67 -8.86 -14.80 -11.84
CA TYR A 67 -8.73 -13.90 -12.97
C TYR A 67 -7.49 -13.01 -12.89
N LEU A 68 -7.01 -12.56 -14.06
CA LEU A 68 -5.95 -11.57 -14.19
C LEU A 68 -6.12 -10.72 -15.45
N LEU A 69 -5.41 -9.60 -15.52
CA LEU A 69 -5.34 -8.73 -16.69
C LEU A 69 -3.96 -8.80 -17.34
N PHE A 70 -3.86 -8.74 -18.66
CA PHE A 70 -2.58 -8.66 -19.36
C PHE A 70 -2.74 -8.04 -20.74
N ILE A 71 -1.65 -7.59 -21.34
CA ILE A 71 -1.57 -7.17 -22.73
C ILE A 71 -0.96 -8.32 -23.53
N ASP A 72 -1.68 -8.78 -24.54
CA ASP A 72 -1.30 -9.94 -25.35
C ASP A 72 -0.42 -9.55 -26.54
N TYR A 73 0.84 -10.00 -26.55
CA TYR A 73 1.74 -9.77 -27.69
C TYR A 73 1.27 -10.49 -28.97
N GLY A 74 0.57 -11.62 -28.83
CA GLY A 74 0.06 -12.40 -29.96
C GLY A 74 -1.15 -11.76 -30.65
N ASP A 75 -1.74 -10.73 -30.05
CA ASP A 75 -2.98 -10.12 -30.50
C ASP A 75 -2.86 -8.58 -30.51
N ASN A 76 -1.88 -8.07 -31.26
CA ASN A 76 -1.66 -6.63 -31.47
C ASN A 76 -1.60 -5.78 -30.19
N ASN A 77 -1.05 -6.32 -29.10
CA ASN A 77 -1.02 -5.68 -27.78
C ASN A 77 -2.42 -5.34 -27.24
N GLN A 78 -3.42 -6.18 -27.51
CA GLN A 78 -4.76 -6.05 -26.95
C GLN A 78 -4.74 -6.31 -25.45
N LEU A 79 -5.35 -5.40 -24.67
CA LEU A 79 -5.63 -5.63 -23.25
C LEU A 79 -6.72 -6.69 -23.11
N LYS A 80 -6.47 -7.72 -22.31
CA LYS A 80 -7.37 -8.85 -22.09
C LYS A 80 -7.57 -9.13 -20.61
N LEU A 81 -8.77 -9.59 -20.30
CA LEU A 81 -9.17 -10.24 -19.06
C LEU A 81 -9.09 -11.76 -19.27
N MET A 82 -8.32 -12.45 -18.45
CA MET A 82 -8.23 -13.91 -18.44
C MET A 82 -8.91 -14.45 -17.19
N ILE A 83 -9.79 -15.46 -17.34
CA ILE A 83 -10.56 -16.06 -16.24
C ILE A 83 -10.54 -17.58 -16.37
N CYS A 84 -10.48 -18.28 -15.25
CA CYS A 84 -10.53 -19.74 -15.16
C CYS A 84 -11.91 -20.21 -14.66
N ASP A 85 -12.48 -21.25 -15.28
CA ASP A 85 -13.73 -21.87 -14.83
C ASP A 85 -13.50 -23.02 -13.83
N HIS A 86 -14.60 -23.68 -13.43
CA HIS A 86 -14.60 -24.83 -12.52
C HIS A 86 -13.92 -26.10 -13.09
N LEU A 87 -13.71 -26.17 -14.40
CA LEU A 87 -13.05 -27.28 -15.10
C LEU A 87 -11.58 -26.97 -15.45
N ASN A 88 -11.06 -25.84 -14.96
CA ASN A 88 -9.74 -25.29 -15.30
C ASN A 88 -9.58 -24.89 -16.78
N ASN A 89 -10.68 -24.63 -17.49
CA ASN A 89 -10.62 -24.01 -18.81
C ASN A 89 -10.34 -22.51 -18.65
N ILE A 90 -9.49 -22.00 -19.54
CA ILE A 90 -9.07 -20.61 -19.53
C ILE A 90 -9.78 -19.84 -20.63
N PHE A 91 -10.53 -18.82 -20.23
CA PHE A 91 -11.25 -17.93 -21.12
C PHE A 91 -10.62 -16.55 -21.15
N GLN A 92 -10.77 -15.88 -22.29
CA GLN A 92 -10.22 -14.55 -22.52
C GLN A 92 -11.28 -13.63 -23.08
N TRP A 93 -11.39 -12.43 -22.51
CA TRP A 93 -12.21 -11.36 -23.06
C TRP A 93 -11.36 -10.13 -23.36
N PRO A 94 -11.47 -9.53 -24.55
CA PRO A 94 -10.79 -8.28 -24.84
C PRO A 94 -11.43 -7.15 -24.02
N ILE A 95 -10.58 -6.30 -23.43
CA ILE A 95 -10.99 -5.01 -22.86
C ILE A 95 -10.74 -3.95 -23.92
N MET A 96 -11.82 -3.47 -24.51
CA MET A 96 -11.78 -2.51 -25.62
C MET A 96 -11.93 -1.08 -25.11
N GLN A 97 -11.45 -0.12 -25.90
CA GLN A 97 -11.66 1.29 -25.68
C GLN A 97 -12.40 1.86 -26.90
N THR A 98 -13.52 2.55 -26.67
CA THR A 98 -14.26 3.27 -27.71
C THR A 98 -13.43 4.46 -28.23
N ASP A 99 -13.77 4.99 -29.41
CA ASP A 99 -13.16 6.20 -29.96
C ASP A 99 -13.32 7.43 -29.04
N SER A 100 -14.38 7.42 -28.24
CA SER A 100 -14.64 8.45 -27.20
C SER A 100 -13.85 8.21 -25.90
N GLY A 101 -13.01 7.17 -25.83
CA GLY A 101 -12.11 6.91 -24.71
C GLY A 101 -12.69 6.08 -23.56
N TYR A 102 -13.91 5.54 -23.68
CA TYR A 102 -14.53 4.70 -22.65
C TYR A 102 -14.18 3.22 -22.80
N PHE A 103 -13.88 2.56 -21.68
CA PHE A 103 -13.53 1.14 -21.59
C PHE A 103 -14.75 0.24 -21.45
N PHE A 104 -14.71 -0.91 -22.10
CA PHE A 104 -15.76 -1.92 -22.02
C PHE A 104 -15.22 -3.34 -22.22
N ILE A 105 -15.86 -4.33 -21.60
CA ILE A 105 -15.69 -5.75 -21.93
C ILE A 105 -16.94 -6.24 -22.67
N LYS A 106 -18.11 -5.79 -22.22
CA LYS A 106 -19.41 -6.05 -22.83
C LYS A 106 -19.95 -4.78 -23.46
N SER A 107 -20.76 -4.91 -24.50
CA SER A 107 -21.40 -3.76 -25.16
C SER A 107 -22.25 -2.91 -24.19
N THR A 108 -22.86 -3.53 -23.18
CA THR A 108 -23.64 -2.85 -22.14
C THR A 108 -22.80 -1.98 -21.20
N ASP A 109 -21.47 -2.12 -21.17
CA ASP A 109 -20.59 -1.28 -20.36
C ASP A 109 -20.38 0.09 -21.01
N ILE A 110 -20.59 0.22 -22.32
CA ILE A 110 -20.41 1.46 -23.08
C ILE A 110 -21.30 2.57 -22.49
N ASP A 111 -22.56 2.23 -22.16
CA ASP A 111 -23.52 3.16 -21.57
C ASP A 111 -23.11 3.64 -20.15
N LYS A 112 -22.20 2.91 -19.50
CA LYS A 112 -21.68 3.25 -18.16
C LYS A 112 -20.49 4.19 -18.21
N GLN A 113 -19.88 4.39 -19.38
CA GLN A 113 -18.83 5.38 -19.63
C GLN A 113 -17.63 5.25 -18.67
N PHE A 114 -17.11 4.03 -18.50
CA PHE A 114 -15.92 3.81 -17.67
C PHE A 114 -14.68 4.47 -18.29
N LEU A 115 -14.00 5.34 -17.55
CA LEU A 115 -12.82 6.09 -18.03
C LEU A 115 -11.48 5.40 -17.73
N ASN A 116 -11.48 4.33 -16.94
CA ASN A 116 -10.32 3.55 -16.58
C ASN A 116 -10.72 2.11 -16.28
N VAL A 117 -9.73 1.21 -16.30
CA VAL A 117 -9.95 -0.24 -16.15
C VAL A 117 -10.27 -0.60 -14.71
N ASP A 118 -9.72 0.09 -13.70
CA ASP A 118 -10.02 -0.17 -12.27
C ASP A 118 -11.53 -0.04 -12.00
N ASN A 119 -12.15 1.06 -12.46
CA ASN A 119 -13.58 1.30 -12.27
C ASN A 119 -14.46 0.29 -13.03
N LEU A 120 -14.05 -0.11 -14.24
CA LEU A 120 -14.72 -1.17 -15.02
C LEU A 120 -14.67 -2.51 -14.26
N MET A 121 -13.49 -2.91 -13.79
CA MET A 121 -13.31 -4.17 -13.04
C MET A 121 -14.08 -4.15 -11.72
N ASN A 122 -13.99 -3.06 -10.96
CA ASN A 122 -14.70 -2.91 -9.69
C ASN A 122 -16.22 -2.99 -9.89
N TYR A 123 -16.75 -2.46 -10.99
CA TYR A 123 -18.16 -2.62 -11.34
C TYR A 123 -18.53 -4.09 -11.54
N HIS A 124 -17.77 -4.84 -12.33
CA HIS A 124 -18.08 -6.24 -12.61
C HIS A 124 -17.95 -7.14 -11.39
N ILE A 125 -16.92 -6.91 -10.56
CA ILE A 125 -16.73 -7.60 -9.27
C ILE A 125 -17.92 -7.32 -8.35
N PHE A 126 -18.30 -6.05 -8.18
CA PHE A 126 -19.39 -5.65 -7.29
C PHE A 126 -20.75 -6.16 -7.74
N GLN A 127 -21.01 -6.13 -9.05
CA GLN A 127 -22.27 -6.63 -9.62
C GLN A 127 -22.31 -8.16 -9.75
N ASN A 128 -21.21 -8.86 -9.39
CA ASN A 128 -21.03 -10.28 -9.63
C ASN A 128 -21.40 -10.67 -11.08
N THR A 129 -20.82 -9.94 -12.04
CA THR A 129 -21.18 -10.08 -13.45
C THR A 129 -20.82 -11.49 -13.95
N LYS A 130 -21.80 -12.15 -14.55
CA LYS A 130 -21.63 -13.46 -15.21
C LYS A 130 -21.06 -13.29 -16.61
N PHE A 131 -19.93 -13.90 -16.92
CA PHE A 131 -19.36 -13.96 -18.26
C PHE A 131 -19.69 -15.30 -18.89
N GLU A 132 -20.44 -15.29 -19.99
CA GLU A 132 -20.87 -16.49 -20.70
C GLU A 132 -19.69 -17.15 -21.43
N THR A 133 -19.55 -18.46 -21.25
CA THR A 133 -18.53 -19.32 -21.87
C THR A 133 -19.12 -20.08 -23.06
N PHE A 134 -18.27 -20.75 -23.85
CA PHE A 134 -18.69 -21.45 -25.08
C PHE A 134 -19.66 -22.63 -24.85
N ASP A 135 -19.73 -23.15 -23.63
CA ASP A 135 -20.61 -24.24 -23.21
C ASP A 135 -21.92 -23.75 -22.57
N ASN A 136 -22.24 -22.45 -22.69
CA ASN A 136 -23.37 -21.78 -22.04
C ASN A 136 -23.32 -21.82 -20.50
N SER A 137 -22.16 -22.13 -19.90
CA SER A 137 -21.92 -21.89 -18.48
C SER A 137 -21.49 -20.43 -18.26
N PHE A 138 -21.20 -20.07 -17.00
CA PHE A 138 -20.75 -18.72 -16.68
C PHE A 138 -19.61 -18.74 -15.67
N VAL A 139 -18.71 -17.77 -15.81
CA VAL A 139 -17.66 -17.48 -14.83
C VAL A 139 -17.85 -16.08 -14.24
N THR A 140 -17.38 -15.89 -13.02
CA THR A 140 -17.45 -14.64 -12.26
C THR A 140 -16.05 -14.17 -11.85
N LEU A 141 -15.95 -12.93 -11.39
CA LEU A 141 -14.68 -12.32 -10.98
C LEU A 141 -14.51 -12.39 -9.46
N ASP A 142 -14.21 -13.58 -8.96
CA ASP A 142 -14.18 -13.82 -7.51
C ASP A 142 -12.75 -13.76 -6.96
N ASN A 143 -11.80 -14.41 -7.66
CA ASN A 143 -10.47 -14.68 -7.14
C ASN A 143 -9.39 -13.96 -7.96
N ALA A 144 -9.20 -12.66 -7.70
CA ALA A 144 -8.14 -11.91 -8.38
C ALA A 144 -6.78 -12.57 -8.13
N VAL A 145 -6.11 -13.00 -9.20
CA VAL A 145 -4.72 -13.44 -9.12
C VAL A 145 -3.88 -12.21 -8.97
N TYR A 146 -3.41 -11.99 -7.76
CA TYR A 146 -2.48 -10.91 -7.50
C TYR A 146 -1.11 -11.31 -8.01
N ARG A 147 -0.48 -10.43 -8.79
CA ARG A 147 0.98 -10.50 -8.93
C ARG A 147 1.53 -10.57 -7.53
N LYS A 148 2.33 -11.60 -7.24
CA LYS A 148 3.21 -11.59 -6.07
C LYS A 148 3.98 -10.29 -6.19
N SER A 149 3.64 -9.28 -5.37
CA SER A 149 4.37 -8.03 -5.35
C SER A 149 5.72 -8.36 -4.73
N LYS A 150 6.62 -8.91 -5.55
CA LYS A 150 7.98 -9.27 -5.14
C LYS A 150 8.71 -8.06 -4.54
N ASN A 151 8.21 -6.87 -4.83
CA ASN A 151 8.83 -5.60 -4.47
C ASN A 151 9.08 -5.47 -2.96
N LEU A 152 8.32 -6.12 -2.06
CA LEU A 152 8.54 -6.01 -0.62
C LEU A 152 8.28 -7.35 0.12
N ILE A 153 8.67 -8.49 -0.46
CA ILE A 153 8.73 -9.77 0.26
C ILE A 153 10.10 -9.85 0.93
N LEU A 154 10.21 -10.31 2.17
CA LEU A 154 11.50 -10.48 2.84
C LEU A 154 12.38 -11.51 2.14
N GLU A 155 13.69 -11.27 2.14
CA GLU A 155 14.65 -12.24 1.61
C GLU A 155 14.68 -13.49 2.51
N ASN A 156 14.72 -14.66 1.89
CA ASN A 156 14.73 -15.93 2.64
C ASN A 156 16.07 -16.19 3.34
N SER A 157 17.16 -15.63 2.80
CA SER A 157 18.51 -15.83 3.33
C SER A 157 18.82 -14.81 4.42
N SER A 158 19.42 -15.27 5.52
CA SER A 158 20.04 -14.40 6.52
C SER A 158 21.36 -13.79 6.03
N ASN A 159 21.93 -14.33 4.95
CA ASN A 159 23.13 -13.81 4.33
C ASN A 159 22.78 -12.73 3.30
N TYR A 160 23.11 -11.48 3.59
CA TYR A 160 22.81 -10.35 2.71
C TYR A 160 23.45 -10.43 1.33
N LYS A 161 24.49 -11.25 1.13
CA LYS A 161 25.12 -11.45 -0.18
C LYS A 161 24.24 -12.24 -1.15
N GLU A 162 23.26 -12.97 -0.62
CA GLU A 162 22.32 -13.76 -1.41
C GLU A 162 21.05 -12.99 -1.76
N TRP A 163 20.85 -11.81 -1.16
CA TRP A 163 19.68 -10.97 -1.40
C TRP A 163 19.63 -10.50 -2.85
N ASP A 164 18.41 -10.47 -3.40
CA ASP A 164 18.19 -10.14 -4.81
C ASP A 164 18.69 -8.74 -5.21
N TYR A 165 18.80 -7.83 -4.24
CA TYR A 165 19.24 -6.44 -4.42
C TYR A 165 20.65 -6.16 -3.90
N PHE A 166 21.43 -7.20 -3.64
CA PHE A 166 22.85 -7.05 -3.31
C PHE A 166 23.71 -6.95 -4.58
N VAL A 167 24.66 -6.02 -4.58
CA VAL A 167 25.65 -5.82 -5.65
C VAL A 167 27.06 -6.10 -5.16
N GLY A 168 27.83 -6.84 -5.96
CA GLY A 168 29.27 -7.01 -5.78
C GLY A 168 30.06 -5.77 -6.17
N GLU A 169 31.32 -5.69 -5.74
CA GLU A 169 32.22 -4.55 -6.01
C GLU A 169 32.31 -4.22 -7.52
N ASN A 170 32.33 -5.24 -8.37
CA ASN A 170 32.40 -5.12 -9.84
C ASN A 170 31.09 -4.65 -10.50
N GLN A 171 29.98 -4.61 -9.77
CA GLN A 171 28.68 -4.16 -10.28
C GLN A 171 28.38 -2.70 -9.90
N ILE A 172 29.19 -2.09 -9.03
CA ILE A 172 29.00 -0.70 -8.59
C ILE A 172 29.10 0.27 -9.76
N GLU A 173 29.96 0.00 -10.75
CA GLU A 173 30.10 0.83 -11.95
C GLU A 173 28.84 0.83 -12.85
N GLN A 174 27.92 -0.12 -12.64
CA GLN A 174 26.69 -0.28 -13.43
C GLN A 174 25.47 0.35 -12.72
N MET A 175 25.68 1.23 -11.73
CA MET A 175 24.62 1.75 -10.88
C MET A 175 23.51 2.49 -11.66
N ASP A 176 23.87 3.20 -12.73
CA ASP A 176 22.91 3.89 -13.60
C ASP A 176 21.98 2.92 -14.35
N ASN A 177 22.44 1.70 -14.66
CA ASN A 177 21.62 0.66 -15.29
C ASN A 177 20.73 -0.07 -14.26
N LEU A 178 21.19 -0.10 -13.00
CA LEU A 178 20.47 -0.74 -11.91
C LEU A 178 19.34 0.15 -11.39
N LEU A 179 19.67 1.39 -11.01
CA LEU A 179 18.75 2.35 -10.40
C LEU A 179 18.14 3.24 -11.49
N LEU A 180 16.99 2.84 -12.05
CA LEU A 180 16.38 3.59 -13.15
C LEU A 180 15.40 4.65 -12.65
N TYR A 181 14.73 4.37 -11.53
CA TYR A 181 13.64 5.20 -11.03
C TYR A 181 13.98 5.80 -9.66
N SER A 182 13.45 6.99 -9.38
CA SER A 182 13.50 7.57 -8.03
C SER A 182 12.85 6.62 -7.03
N GLY A 183 13.58 6.31 -5.95
CA GLY A 183 13.20 5.33 -4.93
C GLY A 183 13.72 3.91 -5.17
N ASP A 184 14.36 3.63 -6.31
CA ASP A 184 15.11 2.38 -6.52
C ASP A 184 16.33 2.35 -5.59
N PHE A 185 16.63 1.18 -5.02
CA PHE A 185 17.84 0.98 -4.21
C PHE A 185 18.47 -0.40 -4.35
N VAL A 186 19.77 -0.47 -4.04
CA VAL A 186 20.58 -1.70 -3.94
C VAL A 186 21.53 -1.62 -2.73
N LEU A 187 21.99 -2.77 -2.25
CA LEU A 187 22.91 -2.89 -1.14
C LEU A 187 24.29 -3.35 -1.62
N ALA A 188 25.36 -2.73 -1.14
CA ALA A 188 26.72 -3.09 -1.45
C ALA A 188 27.55 -3.25 -0.17
N GLU A 189 28.67 -3.94 -0.29
CA GLU A 189 29.70 -4.02 0.75
C GLU A 189 30.82 -3.02 0.42
N GLU A 190 31.23 -2.21 1.40
CA GLU A 190 32.42 -1.36 1.27
C GLU A 190 33.43 -1.76 2.35
N LYS A 191 34.61 -2.19 1.92
CA LYS A 191 35.72 -2.52 2.82
C LYS A 191 36.40 -1.22 3.26
N LYS A 192 36.49 -1.01 4.57
CA LYS A 192 37.30 0.06 5.18
C LYS A 192 38.42 -0.55 6.01
N ASN A 193 39.44 0.25 6.32
CA ASN A 193 40.61 -0.18 7.09
C ASN A 193 40.26 -0.84 8.45
N ASN A 194 39.09 -0.53 9.01
CA ASN A 194 38.64 -1.05 10.32
C ASN A 194 37.45 -2.03 10.21
N GLY A 195 37.20 -2.62 9.04
CA GLY A 195 36.17 -3.64 8.86
C GLY A 195 35.25 -3.40 7.66
N ILE A 196 34.15 -4.16 7.63
CA ILE A 196 33.18 -4.13 6.55
C ILE A 196 31.98 -3.27 6.95
N ILE A 197 31.59 -2.32 6.09
CA ILE A 197 30.33 -1.59 6.22
C ILE A 197 29.38 -1.94 5.08
N LEU A 198 28.07 -1.83 5.34
CA LEU A 198 27.04 -1.98 4.32
C LEU A 198 26.66 -0.60 3.80
N LYS A 199 26.66 -0.45 2.48
CA LYS A 199 26.35 0.81 1.80
C LYS A 199 25.12 0.62 0.95
N LEU A 200 24.06 1.35 1.27
CA LEU A 200 22.85 1.40 0.47
C LEU A 200 23.02 2.47 -0.60
N PHE A 201 22.95 2.10 -1.86
CA PHE A 201 22.87 3.04 -2.97
C PHE A 201 21.41 3.20 -3.38
N TYR A 202 20.98 4.42 -3.61
CA TYR A 202 19.60 4.71 -4.00
C TYR A 202 19.54 5.88 -4.97
N LYS A 203 18.56 5.86 -5.89
CA LYS A 203 18.32 6.97 -6.82
C LYS A 203 17.21 7.86 -6.30
N TRP A 204 17.45 9.16 -6.34
CA TRP A 204 16.46 10.18 -6.01
C TRP A 204 16.73 11.44 -6.82
N ASN A 205 15.71 12.11 -7.33
CA ASN A 205 15.88 13.31 -8.15
C ASN A 205 16.89 13.14 -9.30
N ASP A 206 16.88 11.98 -9.97
CA ASP A 206 17.84 11.57 -11.01
C ASP A 206 19.31 11.40 -10.57
N HIS A 207 19.62 11.65 -9.30
CA HIS A 207 20.95 11.48 -8.73
C HIS A 207 21.04 10.18 -7.93
N ILE A 208 22.23 9.57 -7.91
CA ILE A 208 22.52 8.40 -7.09
C ILE A 208 23.20 8.87 -5.81
N TYR A 209 22.63 8.50 -4.68
CA TYR A 209 23.13 8.78 -3.36
C TYR A 209 23.55 7.49 -2.67
N SER A 210 24.25 7.62 -1.55
CA SER A 210 24.56 6.48 -0.70
C SER A 210 24.35 6.79 0.77
N MET A 211 23.96 5.77 1.53
CA MET A 211 23.87 5.79 2.99
C MET A 211 24.59 4.57 3.55
N VAL A 212 25.27 4.74 4.68
CA VAL A 212 25.99 3.66 5.35
C VAL A 212 25.15 3.11 6.50
N PHE A 213 25.06 1.79 6.57
CA PHE A 213 24.47 1.04 7.67
C PHE A 213 25.56 0.24 8.37
N ASN A 214 25.59 0.33 9.70
CA ASN A 214 26.39 -0.60 10.49
C ASN A 214 25.64 -1.92 10.58
N ARG A 215 26.39 -3.01 10.75
CA ARG A 215 25.81 -4.29 11.11
C ARG A 215 25.35 -4.22 12.57
N GLU A 216 24.06 -4.03 12.77
CA GLU A 216 23.42 -4.10 14.08
C GLU A 216 22.60 -5.39 14.20
N CYS A 217 22.48 -5.91 15.42
CA CYS A 217 21.57 -7.02 15.74
C CYS A 217 20.12 -6.55 15.94
N LYS A 218 19.89 -5.24 16.04
CA LYS A 218 18.58 -4.61 16.22
C LYS A 218 18.54 -3.31 15.44
N TYR A 219 17.59 -3.20 14.52
CA TYR A 219 17.31 -1.98 13.77
C TYR A 219 15.97 -1.40 14.23
N PHE A 220 15.99 -0.15 14.72
CA PHE A 220 14.78 0.50 15.23
C PHE A 220 13.89 0.98 14.08
N LEU A 221 12.60 0.67 14.19
CA LEU A 221 11.58 1.18 13.27
C LEU A 221 11.23 2.63 13.62
N PRO A 222 10.79 3.43 12.64
CA PRO A 222 10.34 4.78 12.91
C PRO A 222 9.14 4.80 13.86
N ARG A 223 9.07 5.82 14.72
CA ARG A 223 7.99 5.98 15.69
C ARG A 223 7.54 7.43 15.83
N HIS A 224 6.33 7.63 16.34
CA HIS A 224 5.93 8.92 16.87
C HIS A 224 6.70 9.26 18.15
N HIS A 225 6.80 10.55 18.50
CA HIS A 225 7.51 11.02 19.70
C HIS A 225 7.10 10.28 20.98
N ASN A 226 5.82 9.91 21.10
CA ASN A 226 5.27 9.19 22.24
C ASN A 226 4.94 7.71 21.92
N GLY A 227 5.37 7.19 20.77
CA GLY A 227 5.14 5.81 20.38
C GLY A 227 6.14 4.86 21.06
N PRO A 228 5.78 3.57 21.21
CA PRO A 228 6.72 2.57 21.71
C PRO A 228 7.90 2.40 20.76
N GLU A 229 9.00 1.85 21.29
CA GLU A 229 10.17 1.49 20.49
C GLU A 229 9.99 0.09 19.88
N GLU A 230 9.78 0.06 18.56
CA GLU A 230 9.74 -1.17 17.78
C GLU A 230 11.07 -1.40 17.08
N TRP A 231 11.45 -2.67 16.90
CA TRP A 231 12.70 -3.01 16.23
C TRP A 231 12.58 -4.31 15.43
N VAL A 232 13.49 -4.48 14.48
CA VAL A 232 13.62 -5.68 13.64
C VAL A 232 15.05 -6.21 13.69
N ASP A 233 15.21 -7.51 13.49
CA ASP A 233 16.47 -8.25 13.69
C ASP A 233 17.45 -8.19 12.51
N ASN A 234 17.03 -7.67 11.35
CA ASN A 234 17.88 -7.60 10.16
C ASN A 234 17.57 -6.38 9.29
N LEU A 235 18.54 -6.03 8.43
CA LEU A 235 18.47 -4.84 7.60
C LEU A 235 17.41 -4.95 6.49
N ASP A 236 17.14 -6.15 5.97
CA ASP A 236 16.12 -6.35 4.93
C ASP A 236 14.72 -6.00 5.46
N LYS A 237 14.40 -6.48 6.66
CA LYS A 237 13.19 -6.09 7.39
C LYS A 237 13.12 -4.58 7.55
N LEU A 238 14.19 -3.93 8.03
CA LEU A 238 14.20 -2.47 8.18
C LEU A 238 13.88 -1.78 6.84
N LEU A 239 14.68 -2.04 5.80
CA LEU A 239 14.55 -1.33 4.51
C LEU A 239 13.17 -1.53 3.91
N LYS A 240 12.63 -2.76 3.94
CA LYS A 240 11.31 -3.06 3.41
C LYS A 240 10.18 -2.51 4.29
N SER A 241 10.33 -2.46 5.62
CA SER A 241 9.42 -1.75 6.53
C SER A 241 9.39 -0.24 6.26
N LEU A 242 10.54 0.39 5.98
CA LEU A 242 10.62 1.80 5.58
C LEU A 242 9.88 2.06 4.26
N CYS A 243 10.00 1.14 3.30
CA CYS A 243 9.27 1.22 2.03
C CYS A 243 7.75 1.05 2.22
N MET A 244 7.34 0.13 3.10
CA MET A 244 5.92 -0.10 3.43
C MET A 244 5.30 1.15 4.04
N CYS A 245 5.96 1.75 5.04
CA CYS A 245 5.44 2.92 5.74
C CYS A 245 5.76 4.27 5.10
N ASN A 246 6.32 4.26 3.89
CA ASN A 246 6.68 5.47 3.16
C ASN A 246 7.57 6.41 3.98
N PHE A 247 8.44 5.82 4.81
CA PHE A 247 9.29 6.59 5.71
C PHE A 247 10.26 7.45 4.92
N ARG A 248 10.44 8.68 5.38
CA ARG A 248 11.33 9.65 4.76
C ARG A 248 12.46 10.00 5.70
N PHE A 249 13.65 9.95 5.15
CA PHE A 249 14.85 10.45 5.79
C PHE A 249 15.44 11.51 4.86
N ASN A 250 15.68 12.71 5.38
CA ASN A 250 16.25 13.83 4.61
C ASN A 250 15.52 14.14 3.28
N GLY A 251 14.20 13.97 3.23
CA GLY A 251 13.40 14.21 2.03
C GLY A 251 13.44 13.11 0.97
N VAL A 252 14.21 12.04 1.20
CA VAL A 252 14.30 10.85 0.34
C VAL A 252 13.31 9.79 0.83
N GLN A 253 12.76 9.01 -0.11
CA GLN A 253 11.97 7.82 0.20
C GLN A 253 12.49 6.60 -0.59
N LEU A 254 12.70 5.49 0.12
CA LEU A 254 12.93 4.20 -0.53
C LEU A 254 11.59 3.62 -0.98
N ILE A 255 11.54 3.07 -2.20
CA ILE A 255 10.30 2.57 -2.79
C ILE A 255 10.47 1.12 -3.25
N HIS A 256 11.56 0.79 -3.94
CA HIS A 256 11.74 -0.55 -4.52
C HIS A 256 13.18 -1.06 -4.40
N PRO A 257 13.41 -2.24 -3.79
CA PRO A 257 14.66 -2.97 -3.96
C PRO A 257 14.77 -3.45 -5.41
N VAL A 258 15.91 -3.20 -6.05
CA VAL A 258 16.15 -3.63 -7.44
C VAL A 258 16.63 -5.07 -7.45
N ASN A 259 15.94 -5.97 -8.17
CA ASN A 259 16.48 -7.30 -8.43
C ASN A 259 17.63 -7.22 -9.43
N VAL A 260 18.87 -7.26 -8.93
CA VAL A 260 20.12 -7.04 -9.68
C VAL A 260 20.28 -8.10 -10.77
N LYS A 261 20.06 -9.37 -10.45
CA LYS A 261 20.19 -10.49 -11.40
C LYS A 261 19.28 -10.32 -12.61
N LYS A 262 18.00 -9.98 -12.35
CA LYS A 262 17.00 -9.71 -13.40
C LYS A 262 17.36 -8.47 -14.21
N ARG A 263 17.86 -7.42 -13.56
CA ARG A 263 18.17 -6.13 -14.20
C ARG A 263 19.39 -6.22 -15.12
N LEU A 264 20.39 -7.01 -14.74
CA LEU A 264 21.61 -7.23 -15.52
C LEU A 264 21.49 -8.39 -16.52
N ASN A 265 20.30 -8.97 -16.70
CA ASN A 265 20.09 -10.17 -17.52
C ASN A 265 21.11 -11.29 -17.23
N MET A 266 21.58 -11.40 -15.99
CA MET A 266 22.49 -12.46 -15.60
C MET A 266 21.70 -13.77 -15.68
N HIS A 267 22.24 -14.77 -16.41
CA HIS A 267 21.58 -16.05 -16.63
C HIS A 267 20.92 -16.54 -15.34
N MET A 268 19.59 -16.60 -15.36
CA MET A 268 18.84 -17.30 -14.34
C MET A 268 19.11 -18.77 -14.59
N THR A 269 20.15 -19.34 -13.99
CA THR A 269 20.07 -20.75 -13.65
C THR A 269 18.79 -20.87 -12.84
N PRO A 270 17.81 -21.69 -13.28
CA PRO A 270 16.68 -22.01 -12.43
C PRO A 270 17.26 -22.39 -11.07
N PRO A 271 16.74 -21.88 -9.94
CA PRO A 271 17.15 -22.44 -8.66
C PRO A 271 17.01 -23.95 -8.82
N MET A 272 18.09 -24.69 -8.56
CA MET A 272 17.98 -26.14 -8.42
C MET A 272 16.77 -26.33 -7.53
N LYS A 273 15.79 -27.10 -8.00
CA LYS A 273 14.73 -27.58 -7.13
C LYS A 273 15.46 -28.33 -6.04
N HIS A 274 15.75 -27.66 -4.93
CA HIS A 274 15.93 -28.38 -3.69
C HIS A 274 14.64 -29.18 -3.57
N ASN A 275 14.79 -30.50 -3.49
CA ASN A 275 13.75 -31.38 -3.02
C ASN A 275 13.50 -30.99 -1.55
N ASP A 276 12.90 -29.83 -1.34
CA ASP A 276 12.32 -29.43 -0.08
C ASP A 276 10.89 -29.98 -0.13
N ASP A 277 10.72 -31.07 0.62
CA ASP A 277 9.45 -31.71 0.90
C ASP A 277 8.35 -30.67 1.13
N GLY A 278 7.36 -30.61 0.25
CA GLY A 278 5.94 -30.26 0.51
C GLY A 278 5.59 -29.06 1.40
N GLY A 279 6.54 -28.18 1.72
CA GLY A 279 6.36 -27.07 2.65
C GLY A 279 6.04 -25.81 1.87
N ASN A 280 4.82 -25.30 2.01
CA ASN A 280 4.47 -23.96 1.59
C ASN A 280 5.54 -22.97 2.11
N VAL A 281 6.38 -22.43 1.23
CA VAL A 281 7.30 -21.34 1.57
C VAL A 281 6.43 -20.13 1.89
N GLU A 282 6.15 -19.95 3.18
CA GLU A 282 5.33 -18.88 3.71
C GLU A 282 5.91 -17.54 3.25
N ILE A 283 5.13 -16.76 2.50
CA ILE A 283 5.56 -15.46 1.98
C ILE A 283 5.72 -14.52 3.17
N ARG A 284 6.97 -14.29 3.60
CA ARG A 284 7.28 -13.41 4.74
C ARG A 284 7.19 -11.95 4.32
N LYS A 285 6.29 -11.21 4.95
CA LYS A 285 6.12 -9.76 4.74
C LYS A 285 6.93 -8.98 5.80
N PRO A 286 7.46 -7.79 5.47
CA PRO A 286 8.07 -6.89 6.44
C PRO A 286 7.03 -6.36 7.43
N ASP A 287 7.46 -6.09 8.66
CA ASP A 287 6.61 -5.48 9.68
C ASP A 287 6.25 -4.02 9.33
N VAL A 288 5.00 -3.63 9.51
CA VAL A 288 4.50 -2.26 9.43
C VAL A 288 4.60 -1.64 10.83
N PRO A 289 5.34 -0.53 11.00
CA PRO A 289 5.41 0.17 12.28
C PRO A 289 4.02 0.59 12.78
N LEU A 290 3.82 0.61 14.10
CA LEU A 290 2.56 0.92 14.77
C LEU A 290 1.89 2.18 14.25
N PHE A 291 2.66 3.26 14.06
CA PHE A 291 2.11 4.56 13.63
C PHE A 291 1.41 4.50 12.26
N ASP A 292 1.79 3.52 11.45
CA ASP A 292 1.30 3.32 10.09
C ASP A 292 0.26 2.20 9.99
N LEU A 293 0.02 1.46 11.08
CA LEU A 293 -1.02 0.44 11.12
C LEU A 293 -2.41 1.05 10.87
N PRO A 294 -3.24 0.41 10.02
CA PRO A 294 -4.51 0.99 9.58
C PRO A 294 -5.57 1.06 10.68
N TYR A 295 -5.44 0.17 11.65
CA TYR A 295 -6.30 0.07 12.83
C TYR A 295 -5.70 0.75 14.06
N TYR A 296 -4.59 1.50 13.93
CA TYR A 296 -4.06 2.36 14.99
C TYR A 296 -4.59 3.79 14.86
N PHE A 297 -5.31 4.23 15.90
CA PHE A 297 -5.99 5.52 15.95
C PHE A 297 -5.12 6.66 16.48
N GLY A 298 -3.86 6.38 16.82
CA GLY A 298 -3.00 7.35 17.48
C GLY A 298 -3.42 7.57 18.93
N GLU A 299 -3.17 8.79 19.41
CA GLU A 299 -3.48 9.19 20.77
C GLU A 299 -4.93 9.70 20.88
N ILE A 300 -5.81 8.89 21.49
CA ILE A 300 -7.24 9.18 21.62
C ILE A 300 -7.73 8.83 23.03
N ARG A 301 -8.91 9.34 23.40
CA ARG A 301 -9.59 8.93 24.63
C ARG A 301 -10.29 7.59 24.44
N LYS A 302 -10.33 6.78 25.51
CA LYS A 302 -11.07 5.52 25.58
C LYS A 302 -12.49 5.59 25.01
N GLU A 303 -13.26 6.63 25.35
CA GLU A 303 -14.66 6.75 24.92
C GLU A 303 -14.79 6.89 23.39
N TYR A 304 -13.79 7.51 22.74
CA TYR A 304 -13.75 7.64 21.29
C TYR A 304 -13.42 6.31 20.59
N ALA A 305 -12.62 5.45 21.23
CA ALA A 305 -12.40 4.08 20.76
C ALA A 305 -13.69 3.26 20.85
N GLU A 306 -14.39 3.33 21.99
CA GLU A 306 -15.61 2.55 22.25
C GLU A 306 -16.73 2.83 21.24
N GLN A 307 -16.90 4.07 20.81
CA GLN A 307 -17.89 4.46 19.79
C GLN A 307 -17.72 3.74 18.44
N ARG A 308 -16.57 3.10 18.18
CA ARG A 308 -16.24 2.43 16.91
C ARG A 308 -16.34 0.93 16.96
N LEU A 309 -16.35 0.36 18.16
CA LEU A 309 -16.43 -1.07 18.43
C LEU A 309 -17.92 -1.42 18.57
N LYS A 310 -18.45 -2.24 17.65
CA LYS A 310 -19.91 -2.44 17.51
C LYS A 310 -20.35 -3.90 17.51
N MET A 311 -19.51 -4.77 16.98
CA MET A 311 -19.80 -6.19 16.79
C MET A 311 -18.72 -7.03 17.46
N PHE A 312 -19.08 -8.24 17.86
CA PHE A 312 -18.12 -9.23 18.36
C PHE A 312 -16.84 -9.31 17.52
N SER A 313 -15.69 -9.37 18.21
CA SER A 313 -14.34 -9.40 17.64
C SER A 313 -13.91 -8.16 16.83
N ASP A 314 -14.72 -7.09 16.85
CA ASP A 314 -14.24 -5.78 16.45
C ASP A 314 -13.06 -5.38 17.32
N PHE A 315 -11.96 -4.91 16.72
CA PHE A 315 -10.83 -4.40 17.48
C PHE A 315 -10.18 -3.17 16.84
N LEU A 316 -9.50 -2.38 17.66
CA LEU A 316 -8.63 -1.30 17.22
C LEU A 316 -7.50 -1.07 18.21
N LEU A 317 -6.43 -0.41 17.76
CA LEU A 317 -5.32 0.03 18.59
C LEU A 317 -5.38 1.54 18.85
N TYR A 318 -4.99 1.95 20.04
CA TYR A 318 -4.81 3.36 20.36
C TYR A 318 -3.85 3.56 21.51
N THR A 319 -3.23 4.73 21.58
CA THR A 319 -2.55 5.18 22.79
C THR A 319 -3.56 5.97 23.61
N ASP A 320 -3.84 5.54 24.83
CA ASP A 320 -4.81 6.21 25.68
C ASP A 320 -4.28 7.59 26.12
N LEU A 321 -5.07 8.62 25.85
CA LEU A 321 -4.67 10.02 26.06
C LEU A 321 -4.35 10.33 27.53
N GLN A 322 -4.98 9.63 28.49
CA GLN A 322 -4.79 9.88 29.93
C GLN A 322 -3.61 9.09 30.49
N THR A 323 -3.61 7.78 30.27
CA THR A 323 -2.62 6.86 30.85
C THR A 323 -1.33 6.78 30.04
N LYS A 324 -1.34 7.25 28.78
CA LYS A 324 -0.26 7.11 27.79
C LYS A 324 0.09 5.66 27.45
N LYS A 325 -0.74 4.71 27.86
CA LYS A 325 -0.56 3.29 27.59
C LYS A 325 -1.05 2.94 26.20
N LEU A 326 -0.36 2.03 25.54
CA LEU A 326 -0.83 1.45 24.28
C LEU A 326 -1.90 0.41 24.61
N MET A 327 -3.07 0.52 23.98
CA MET A 327 -4.24 -0.28 24.28
C MET A 327 -4.78 -0.96 23.01
N VAL A 328 -5.28 -2.17 23.17
CA VAL A 328 -6.23 -2.82 22.25
C VAL A 328 -7.62 -2.63 22.83
N GLY A 329 -8.49 -1.91 22.12
CA GLY A 329 -9.93 -1.96 22.38
C GLY A 329 -10.55 -3.09 21.55
N VAL A 330 -11.29 -4.01 22.16
CA VAL A 330 -11.92 -5.14 21.47
C VAL A 330 -13.29 -5.47 22.05
N VAL A 331 -14.22 -5.92 21.21
CA VAL A 331 -15.52 -6.48 21.66
C VAL A 331 -15.36 -7.97 21.93
N GLY A 332 -15.43 -8.36 23.20
CA GLY A 332 -15.44 -9.74 23.64
C GLY A 332 -16.81 -10.18 24.14
N GLU A 333 -16.96 -11.46 24.42
CA GLU A 333 -18.13 -12.02 25.08
C GLU A 333 -17.85 -12.23 26.58
N LEU A 334 -18.74 -11.72 27.42
CA LEU A 334 -18.74 -11.93 28.86
C LEU A 334 -20.15 -12.30 29.32
N ARG A 335 -20.33 -13.52 29.83
CA ARG A 335 -21.60 -14.09 30.29
C ARG A 335 -22.68 -14.01 29.21
N GLN A 336 -22.35 -14.47 28.01
CA GLN A 336 -23.23 -14.46 26.83
C GLN A 336 -23.66 -13.05 26.37
N LYS A 337 -22.93 -12.00 26.77
CA LYS A 337 -23.16 -10.63 26.33
C LYS A 337 -21.89 -10.04 25.74
N GLU A 338 -22.03 -9.38 24.59
CA GLU A 338 -20.95 -8.60 24.00
C GLU A 338 -20.63 -7.39 24.89
N GLN A 339 -19.36 -7.25 25.25
CA GLN A 339 -18.84 -6.12 26.02
C GLN A 339 -17.50 -5.67 25.45
N ILE A 340 -17.23 -4.37 25.55
CA ILE A 340 -15.95 -3.81 25.13
C ILE A 340 -14.96 -3.96 26.27
N CYS A 341 -13.80 -4.56 25.98
CA CYS A 341 -12.65 -4.54 26.87
C CYS A 341 -11.48 -3.79 26.26
N HIS A 342 -10.61 -3.29 27.14
CA HIS A 342 -9.41 -2.57 26.76
C HIS A 342 -8.24 -3.25 27.44
N LEU A 343 -7.36 -3.83 26.64
CA LEU A 343 -6.18 -4.57 27.10
C LEU A 343 -4.93 -3.74 26.82
N GLU A 344 -4.05 -3.63 27.79
CA GLU A 344 -2.76 -2.94 27.62
C GLU A 344 -1.80 -3.82 26.81
N ILE A 345 -1.18 -3.23 25.79
CA ILE A 345 0.01 -3.79 25.15
C ILE A 345 1.21 -3.22 25.89
N TYR A 346 1.96 -4.08 26.57
CA TYR A 346 3.13 -3.68 27.34
C TYR A 346 4.40 -4.35 26.79
N PRO A 347 5.56 -3.68 26.86
CA PRO A 347 6.83 -4.31 26.58
C PRO A 347 7.30 -5.11 27.82
N ASN A 348 7.86 -6.29 27.60
CA ASN A 348 8.61 -7.00 28.63
C ASN A 348 10.03 -6.43 28.80
N GLU A 349 10.83 -7.01 29.72
CA GLU A 349 12.20 -6.57 30.01
C GLU A 349 13.16 -6.62 28.81
N LYS A 350 12.84 -7.42 27.79
CA LYS A 350 13.62 -7.53 26.54
C LYS A 350 13.10 -6.63 25.42
N HIS A 351 12.12 -5.78 25.71
CA HIS A 351 11.39 -4.95 24.75
C HIS A 351 10.66 -5.76 23.67
N HIS A 352 10.07 -6.90 24.06
CA HIS A 352 9.07 -7.59 23.24
C HIS A 352 7.67 -7.24 23.73
N PHE A 353 6.73 -7.04 22.81
CA PHE A 353 5.35 -6.66 23.12
C PHE A 353 4.51 -7.86 23.55
N CYS A 354 3.69 -7.65 24.58
CA CYS A 354 2.81 -8.65 25.16
C CYS A 354 1.41 -8.04 25.41
N LEU A 355 0.37 -8.86 25.22
CA LEU A 355 -1.00 -8.64 25.71
C LEU A 355 -1.27 -9.50 26.95
N VAL A 356 -0.69 -10.69 26.99
CA VAL A 356 -0.72 -11.60 28.13
C VAL A 356 0.70 -12.11 28.42
N ASN A 357 0.93 -12.63 29.63
CA ASN A 357 2.27 -13.07 30.05
C ASN A 357 2.89 -14.12 29.11
N ASP A 358 2.08 -15.02 28.55
CA ASP A 358 2.57 -16.09 27.66
C ASP A 358 3.10 -15.54 26.32
N ASP A 359 2.74 -14.31 25.93
CA ASP A 359 3.27 -13.67 24.73
C ASP A 359 4.78 -13.42 24.81
N GLN A 360 5.38 -13.45 26.01
CA GLN A 360 6.83 -13.31 26.18
C GLN A 360 7.62 -14.36 25.40
N TYR A 361 7.03 -15.54 25.17
CA TYR A 361 7.65 -16.64 24.41
C TYR A 361 7.55 -16.44 22.90
N LEU A 362 6.65 -15.57 22.42
CA LEU A 362 6.51 -15.23 21.01
C LEU A 362 7.62 -14.31 20.51
N GLN A 363 8.25 -13.55 21.43
CA GLN A 363 9.35 -12.62 21.13
C GLN A 363 8.99 -11.56 20.07
N CYS A 364 7.73 -11.12 20.05
CA CYS A 364 7.24 -10.09 19.13
C CYS A 364 7.94 -8.74 19.39
N SER A 365 8.82 -8.31 18.49
CA SER A 365 9.55 -7.04 18.57
C SER A 365 8.81 -5.85 17.95
N THR A 366 7.63 -6.10 17.36
CA THR A 366 6.72 -5.12 16.77
C THR A 366 5.30 -5.37 17.27
N VAL A 367 4.47 -4.34 17.28
CA VAL A 367 3.04 -4.48 17.62
C VAL A 367 2.32 -5.24 16.51
N GLU A 368 2.71 -5.05 15.25
CA GLU A 368 2.10 -5.79 14.13
C GLU A 368 2.33 -7.29 14.25
N SER A 369 3.53 -7.75 14.61
CA SER A 369 3.80 -9.19 14.78
C SER A 369 2.96 -9.79 15.91
N LEU A 370 2.78 -9.06 17.01
CA LEU A 370 1.90 -9.47 18.10
C LEU A 370 0.43 -9.57 17.64
N ILE A 371 -0.10 -8.54 16.99
CA ILE A 371 -1.49 -8.54 16.52
C ILE A 371 -1.71 -9.60 15.43
N SER A 372 -0.74 -9.77 14.53
CA SER A 372 -0.78 -10.78 13.48
C SER A 372 -0.82 -12.19 14.05
N HIS A 373 -0.14 -12.44 15.17
CA HIS A 373 -0.21 -13.72 15.86
C HIS A 373 -1.65 -14.09 16.25
N TYR A 374 -2.42 -13.12 16.75
CA TYR A 374 -3.80 -13.34 17.16
C TYR A 374 -4.77 -13.33 15.98
N PHE A 375 -4.61 -12.37 15.07
CA PHE A 375 -5.50 -12.14 13.93
C PHE A 375 -5.40 -13.22 12.86
N HIS A 376 -4.20 -13.55 12.39
CA HIS A 376 -4.04 -14.52 11.29
C HIS A 376 -4.18 -15.98 11.73
N ASN A 377 -3.85 -16.28 13.00
CA ASN A 377 -3.95 -17.64 13.53
C ASN A 377 -5.26 -17.90 14.28
N PHE A 378 -6.22 -16.97 14.24
CA PHE A 378 -7.52 -17.07 14.92
C PHE A 378 -7.39 -17.45 16.40
N LYS A 379 -6.35 -16.95 17.07
CA LYS A 379 -6.08 -17.32 18.45
C LYS A 379 -6.95 -16.53 19.40
N ARG A 380 -7.51 -17.24 20.38
CA ARG A 380 -8.24 -16.62 21.48
C ARG A 380 -7.25 -15.94 22.42
N LEU A 381 -7.55 -14.71 22.82
CA LEU A 381 -6.88 -14.05 23.93
C LEU A 381 -7.36 -14.70 25.24
N GLN A 382 -6.43 -15.33 25.96
CA GLN A 382 -6.65 -15.95 27.26
C GLN A 382 -5.43 -15.71 28.13
N GLY A 383 -5.62 -15.43 29.42
CA GLY A 383 -4.52 -15.17 30.34
C GLY A 383 -4.93 -14.35 31.56
N ASN A 384 -3.96 -14.08 32.43
CA ASN A 384 -4.19 -13.41 33.71
C ASN A 384 -4.88 -12.05 33.55
N GLY A 385 -6.05 -11.90 34.18
CA GLY A 385 -6.82 -10.65 34.19
C GLY A 385 -7.82 -10.49 33.04
N ILE A 386 -7.97 -11.50 32.17
CA ILE A 386 -9.01 -11.53 31.14
C ILE A 386 -10.20 -12.36 31.64
N ASP A 387 -11.24 -11.68 32.11
CA ASP A 387 -12.45 -12.32 32.67
C ASP A 387 -13.48 -12.74 31.59
N PHE A 388 -13.14 -12.61 30.31
CA PHE A 388 -14.06 -12.81 29.19
C PHE A 388 -14.12 -14.27 28.71
N ASP A 389 -15.33 -14.72 28.37
CA ASP A 389 -15.61 -16.04 27.82
C ASP A 389 -15.01 -16.21 26.43
N PHE A 390 -15.01 -15.16 25.60
CA PHE A 390 -14.38 -15.17 24.27
C PHE A 390 -13.83 -13.79 23.90
N ILE A 391 -12.55 -13.71 23.55
CA ILE A 391 -11.95 -12.52 22.94
C ILE A 391 -11.11 -12.97 21.75
N TYR A 392 -11.43 -12.46 20.58
CA TYR A 392 -10.64 -12.65 19.37
C TYR A 392 -10.42 -11.30 18.67
N LEU A 393 -9.25 -11.15 18.06
CA LEU A 393 -8.95 -10.00 17.20
C LEU A 393 -9.24 -10.42 15.76
N LEU A 394 -10.48 -10.26 15.27
CA LEU A 394 -10.87 -10.75 13.95
C LEU A 394 -11.35 -9.66 12.99
N VAL A 395 -11.86 -8.54 13.51
CA VAL A 395 -12.45 -7.49 12.69
C VAL A 395 -11.78 -6.14 13.01
N PRO A 396 -10.67 -5.78 12.32
CA PRO A 396 -10.02 -4.50 12.57
C PRO A 396 -10.94 -3.35 12.18
N LYS A 397 -11.06 -2.35 13.07
CA LYS A 397 -11.67 -1.06 12.76
C LYS A 397 -10.60 -0.12 12.25
N TYR A 398 -10.86 0.49 11.10
CA TYR A 398 -9.93 1.40 10.46
C TYR A 398 -10.19 2.85 10.86
N ARG A 399 -9.13 3.64 11.03
CA ARG A 399 -9.27 5.07 11.34
C ARG A 399 -9.98 5.82 10.21
N ASN A 400 -10.92 6.70 10.52
CA ASN A 400 -11.67 7.46 9.51
C ASN A 400 -10.75 8.26 8.58
N SER A 401 -9.59 8.70 9.08
CA SER A 401 -8.58 9.43 8.29
C SER A 401 -7.69 8.54 7.44
N TYR A 402 -7.78 7.21 7.54
CA TYR A 402 -6.95 6.26 6.80
C TYR A 402 -7.17 6.45 5.29
N ASP A 403 -8.43 6.52 4.88
CA ASP A 403 -8.79 6.56 3.47
C ASP A 403 -9.10 7.96 2.94
N LEU A 404 -9.15 9.01 3.79
CA LEU A 404 -9.51 10.37 3.35
C LEU A 404 -8.59 10.90 2.25
N HIS A 405 -7.35 10.42 2.18
CA HIS A 405 -6.35 10.84 1.20
C HIS A 405 -6.40 10.07 -0.11
N ILE A 406 -7.23 9.02 -0.19
CA ILE A 406 -7.43 8.21 -1.40
C ILE A 406 -8.91 8.13 -1.82
N ARG A 407 -9.86 8.53 -0.97
CA ARG A 407 -11.29 8.59 -1.32
C ARG A 407 -11.60 9.83 -2.13
N ALA A 408 -12.21 9.60 -3.29
CA ALA A 408 -12.82 10.60 -4.15
C ALA A 408 -14.34 10.64 -3.91
N SER A 409 -14.95 11.80 -4.14
CA SER A 409 -16.40 11.97 -4.10
C SER A 409 -16.95 12.18 -5.50
N ASN A 410 -18.09 11.56 -5.83
CA ASN A 410 -18.77 11.73 -7.12
C ASN A 410 -19.34 13.14 -7.38
N ILE A 411 -19.27 14.05 -6.40
CA ILE A 411 -19.73 15.42 -6.56
C ILE A 411 -18.61 16.24 -7.20
N ASN A 412 -18.93 16.94 -8.28
CA ASN A 412 -18.15 18.06 -8.80
C ASN A 412 -18.00 19.10 -7.68
N LEU A 413 -16.93 18.97 -6.89
CA LEU A 413 -16.40 19.97 -5.96
C LEU A 413 -17.49 20.79 -5.24
N SER A 414 -18.23 20.18 -4.31
CA SER A 414 -18.93 21.02 -3.34
C SER A 414 -17.88 21.72 -2.47
N ASN A 415 -18.06 23.01 -2.26
CA ASN A 415 -17.23 23.90 -1.44
C ASN A 415 -17.03 23.43 0.02
N ASP A 416 -17.58 22.28 0.41
CA ASP A 416 -17.58 21.76 1.78
C ASP A 416 -16.24 21.15 2.21
N ARG A 417 -15.28 21.03 1.28
CA ARG A 417 -13.92 20.58 1.58
C ARG A 417 -12.90 21.59 1.08
N CYS A 418 -12.62 22.56 1.94
CA CYS A 418 -11.82 23.74 1.66
C CYS A 418 -10.35 23.51 1.24
N TYR A 419 -9.92 22.35 0.71
CA TYR A 419 -8.60 22.20 0.06
C TYR A 419 -8.65 22.45 -1.46
N PHE A 420 -9.81 22.79 -2.01
CA PHE A 420 -9.98 23.32 -3.37
C PHE A 420 -10.38 24.79 -3.31
N GLY A 421 -9.79 25.63 -4.15
CA GLY A 421 -10.18 27.05 -4.26
C GLY A 421 -9.57 27.76 -5.45
N THR A 422 -9.87 29.04 -5.61
CA THR A 422 -9.40 29.86 -6.73
C THR A 422 -8.32 30.82 -6.23
N ASP A 423 -7.16 30.81 -6.90
CA ASP A 423 -6.06 31.76 -6.67
C ASP A 423 -5.73 32.03 -5.19
N PHE A 424 -5.39 30.96 -4.45
CA PHE A 424 -4.97 31.14 -3.06
C PHE A 424 -3.70 32.00 -2.99
N PRO A 425 -3.65 33.05 -2.14
CA PRO A 425 -2.46 33.87 -1.96
C PRO A 425 -1.26 33.02 -1.54
N ILE A 426 -0.09 33.25 -2.15
CA ILE A 426 1.10 32.42 -1.94
C ILE A 426 1.54 32.34 -0.46
N GLU A 427 1.33 33.40 0.30
CA GLU A 427 1.61 33.43 1.73
C GLU A 427 0.67 32.52 2.53
N SER A 428 -0.61 32.50 2.16
CA SER A 428 -1.62 31.62 2.76
C SER A 428 -1.32 30.15 2.46
N VAL A 429 -0.93 29.86 1.21
CA VAL A 429 -0.45 28.54 0.78
C VAL A 429 0.77 28.10 1.60
N ARG A 430 1.79 28.97 1.71
CA ARG A 430 3.02 28.68 2.48
C ARG A 430 2.77 28.44 3.96
N LYS A 431 1.79 29.13 4.56
CA LYS A 431 1.38 28.93 5.96
C LYS A 431 0.65 27.61 6.20
N LYS A 432 -0.12 27.13 5.21
CA LYS A 432 -0.94 25.92 5.33
C LYS A 432 -0.18 24.64 4.95
N LEU A 433 0.60 24.67 3.87
CA LEU A 433 1.45 23.53 3.47
C LEU A 433 2.70 23.53 4.34
N LYS A 434 2.76 22.62 5.33
CA LYS A 434 3.82 22.60 6.35
C LYS A 434 4.88 21.56 6.04
N ASN A 435 4.48 20.41 5.52
CA ASN A 435 5.33 19.25 5.29
C ASN A 435 5.53 18.97 3.80
N ASN A 436 6.55 18.19 3.46
CA ASN A 436 6.74 17.72 2.09
C ASN A 436 5.56 16.84 1.65
N GLY A 437 5.07 17.11 0.44
CA GLY A 437 3.90 16.55 -0.23
C GLY A 437 2.55 16.82 0.46
N ASP A 438 2.51 17.76 1.41
CA ASP A 438 1.28 18.49 1.68
C ASP A 438 0.88 19.23 0.40
N TYR A 439 -0.36 19.04 -0.04
CA TYR A 439 -0.88 19.64 -1.25
C TYR A 439 -2.27 20.23 -1.04
N LEU A 440 -2.65 21.09 -1.96
CA LEU A 440 -3.99 21.62 -2.14
C LEU A 440 -4.28 21.70 -3.64
N LEU A 441 -5.55 21.80 -3.97
CA LEU A 441 -6.01 21.93 -5.33
C LEU A 441 -6.42 23.37 -5.55
N GLN A 442 -6.03 23.96 -6.67
CA GLN A 442 -6.52 25.29 -7.01
C GLN A 442 -6.65 25.52 -8.49
N THR A 443 -7.58 26.40 -8.86
CA THR A 443 -7.62 26.97 -10.21
C THR A 443 -6.92 28.33 -10.16
N LYS A 444 -5.87 28.48 -10.96
CA LYS A 444 -5.08 29.72 -11.06
C LYS A 444 -4.86 30.07 -12.51
N ASN A 445 -5.16 31.31 -12.90
CA ASN A 445 -5.11 31.76 -14.30
C ASN A 445 -5.85 30.81 -15.26
N SER A 446 -7.05 30.36 -14.88
CA SER A 446 -7.87 29.38 -15.62
C SER A 446 -7.23 27.99 -15.81
N ALA A 447 -6.13 27.69 -15.12
CA ALA A 447 -5.51 26.37 -15.11
C ALA A 447 -5.79 25.65 -13.79
N ASP A 448 -6.20 24.38 -13.90
CA ASP A 448 -6.37 23.47 -12.77
C ASP A 448 -4.98 22.95 -12.33
N LEU A 449 -4.59 23.24 -11.09
CA LEU A 449 -3.26 22.98 -10.53
C LEU A 449 -3.33 22.21 -9.21
N ILE A 450 -2.32 21.37 -8.98
CA ILE A 450 -2.04 20.78 -7.68
C ILE A 450 -0.83 21.49 -7.10
N THR A 451 -1.07 22.31 -6.08
CA THR A 451 -0.02 23.07 -5.42
C THR A 451 0.48 22.30 -4.22
N VAL A 452 1.78 22.06 -4.18
CA VAL A 452 2.41 21.12 -3.26
C VAL A 452 3.67 21.72 -2.66
N ARG A 453 3.90 21.47 -1.37
CA ARG A 453 5.16 21.81 -0.72
C ARG A 453 6.14 20.66 -0.89
N TRP A 454 7.35 20.95 -1.34
CA TRP A 454 8.40 19.96 -1.48
C TRP A 454 9.77 20.59 -1.24
N GLU A 455 10.63 19.94 -0.46
CA GLU A 455 11.97 20.43 -0.10
C GLU A 455 12.00 21.92 0.32
N GLY A 456 11.02 22.33 1.13
CA GLY A 456 10.91 23.71 1.63
C GLY A 456 10.41 24.74 0.60
N LYS A 457 10.13 24.32 -0.64
CA LYS A 457 9.58 25.15 -1.73
C LYS A 457 8.13 24.77 -2.03
N ILE A 458 7.45 25.63 -2.79
CA ILE A 458 6.10 25.37 -3.31
C ILE A 458 6.19 25.18 -4.82
N PHE A 459 5.56 24.13 -5.31
CA PHE A 459 5.49 23.78 -6.73
C PHE A 459 4.04 23.66 -7.17
N ASP A 460 3.78 24.00 -8.43
CA ASP A 460 2.50 23.77 -9.08
C ASP A 460 2.65 22.63 -10.09
N ILE A 461 1.96 21.53 -9.84
CA ILE A 461 1.85 20.42 -10.79
C ILE A 461 0.62 20.69 -11.64
N LYS A 462 0.79 20.65 -12.97
CA LYS A 462 -0.31 20.78 -13.94
C LYS A 462 -0.59 19.40 -14.55
N PRO A 463 -1.64 18.69 -14.11
CA PRO A 463 -2.01 17.41 -14.71
C PRO A 463 -2.42 17.59 -16.17
N GLN A 464 -2.14 16.59 -17.00
CA GLN A 464 -2.63 16.56 -18.37
C GLN A 464 -4.13 16.30 -18.37
N LYS A 465 -4.88 17.09 -19.14
CA LYS A 465 -6.34 17.04 -19.22
C LYS A 465 -6.75 17.11 -20.69
N ASP A 466 -7.71 16.29 -21.07
CA ASP A 466 -8.39 16.37 -22.36
C ASP A 466 -9.88 16.65 -22.19
N THR A 467 -10.68 16.44 -23.24
CA THR A 467 -12.10 16.80 -23.25
C THR A 467 -12.97 15.98 -22.30
N ILE A 468 -12.53 14.78 -21.91
CA ILE A 468 -13.34 13.85 -21.10
C ILE A 468 -12.77 13.61 -19.70
N GLY A 469 -11.53 14.03 -19.42
CA GLY A 469 -10.98 13.95 -18.06
C GLY A 469 -9.49 14.27 -17.94
N TYR A 470 -8.97 14.00 -16.74
CA TYR A 470 -7.54 14.07 -16.44
C TYR A 470 -6.88 12.72 -16.77
N ILE A 471 -5.78 12.76 -17.51
CA ILE A 471 -5.08 11.57 -18.00
C ILE A 471 -4.20 11.01 -16.89
N LEU A 472 -4.45 9.75 -16.49
CA LEU A 472 -3.62 9.03 -15.53
C LEU A 472 -2.26 8.66 -16.16
N PRO A 473 -1.18 8.56 -15.36
CA PRO A 473 0.12 8.11 -15.86
C PRO A 473 0.06 6.71 -16.47
N LYS A 474 0.95 6.43 -17.43
CA LYS A 474 1.19 5.11 -18.02
C LYS A 474 2.67 4.76 -17.93
N ASN A 475 3.01 3.46 -17.83
CA ASN A 475 4.41 3.03 -17.76
C ASN A 475 5.03 2.74 -19.13
N LYS A 476 4.19 2.49 -20.14
CA LYS A 476 4.58 2.23 -21.52
C LYS A 476 3.60 2.90 -22.46
N ASN A 477 4.06 3.21 -23.67
CA ASN A 477 3.28 3.97 -24.64
C ASN A 477 2.15 3.17 -25.28
N ASP A 478 2.30 1.84 -25.36
CA ASP A 478 1.35 0.85 -25.87
C ASP A 478 0.16 0.60 -24.94
N GLN A 479 0.23 1.03 -23.68
CA GLN A 479 -0.91 0.96 -22.77
C GLN A 479 -2.03 1.91 -23.18
N PRO A 480 -3.30 1.50 -22.97
CA PRO A 480 -4.44 2.36 -23.29
C PRO A 480 -4.43 3.61 -22.40
N THR A 481 -5.01 4.69 -22.91
CA THR A 481 -5.04 5.97 -22.18
C THR A 481 -6.20 5.96 -21.18
N GLU A 482 -5.87 5.99 -19.88
CA GLU A 482 -6.85 6.00 -18.79
C GLU A 482 -7.06 7.39 -18.20
N ARG A 483 -8.27 7.63 -17.68
CA ARG A 483 -8.68 8.95 -17.18
C ARG A 483 -9.49 8.88 -15.90
N VAL A 484 -9.57 10.03 -15.25
CA VAL A 484 -10.43 10.32 -14.10
C VAL A 484 -11.18 11.64 -14.30
N LYS A 485 -12.38 11.76 -13.72
CA LYS A 485 -13.30 12.86 -14.06
C LYS A 485 -12.90 14.20 -13.44
N SER A 486 -12.21 14.17 -12.31
CA SER A 486 -11.90 15.38 -11.53
C SER A 486 -10.43 15.48 -11.15
N LEU A 487 -9.98 16.72 -10.91
CA LEU A 487 -8.64 16.99 -10.40
C LEU A 487 -8.44 16.35 -9.02
N ASN A 488 -9.50 16.32 -8.21
CA ASN A 488 -9.48 15.67 -6.91
C ASN A 488 -9.22 14.18 -7.05
N GLU A 489 -9.99 13.48 -7.88
CA GLU A 489 -9.77 12.05 -8.14
C GLU A 489 -8.35 11.80 -8.67
N PHE A 490 -7.84 12.63 -9.60
CA PHE A 490 -6.45 12.54 -10.07
C PHE A 490 -5.43 12.65 -8.94
N ALA A 491 -5.56 13.66 -8.07
CA ALA A 491 -4.65 13.85 -6.94
C ALA A 491 -4.74 12.69 -5.93
N LYS A 492 -5.94 12.16 -5.69
CA LYS A 492 -6.17 11.00 -4.82
C LYS A 492 -5.58 9.72 -5.42
N SER A 493 -5.73 9.49 -6.73
CA SER A 493 -5.07 8.42 -7.47
C SER A 493 -3.55 8.53 -7.35
N ALA A 494 -3.01 9.74 -7.44
CA ALA A 494 -1.58 9.98 -7.30
C ALA A 494 -1.03 9.70 -5.90
N VAL A 495 -1.78 10.09 -4.86
CA VAL A 495 -1.47 9.68 -3.48
C VAL A 495 -1.54 8.15 -3.36
N TYR A 496 -2.62 7.56 -3.85
CA TYR A 496 -2.89 6.14 -3.71
C TYR A 496 -1.82 5.27 -4.39
N CYS A 497 -1.39 5.67 -5.58
CA CYS A 497 -0.44 4.93 -6.40
C CYS A 497 1.02 5.36 -6.23
N LYS A 498 1.29 6.33 -5.35
CA LYS A 498 2.61 6.93 -5.11
C LYS A 498 3.24 7.44 -6.41
N PHE A 499 2.52 8.27 -7.15
CA PHE A 499 3.09 8.87 -8.37
C PHE A 499 4.14 9.91 -8.02
N VAL A 500 5.21 9.90 -8.83
CA VAL A 500 6.30 10.86 -8.77
C VAL A 500 6.17 11.79 -9.97
N PHE A 501 5.85 13.06 -9.74
CA PHE A 501 5.73 14.10 -10.77
C PHE A 501 6.96 15.00 -10.73
N HIS A 502 7.89 14.84 -11.70
CA HIS A 502 9.15 15.60 -11.69
C HIS A 502 9.83 15.57 -10.32
N ASN A 503 9.85 14.38 -9.71
CA ASN A 503 10.40 14.12 -8.38
C ASN A 503 9.60 14.65 -7.18
N ILE A 504 8.36 15.08 -7.39
CA ILE A 504 7.45 15.50 -6.34
C ILE A 504 6.36 14.43 -6.14
N MET A 505 6.10 14.07 -4.90
CA MET A 505 5.00 13.17 -4.55
C MET A 505 3.92 13.90 -3.76
N LEU A 506 2.68 13.46 -3.96
CA LEU A 506 1.52 13.94 -3.22
C LEU A 506 1.23 12.98 -2.08
N TYR A 507 0.94 13.51 -0.89
CA TYR A 507 0.62 12.67 0.27
C TYR A 507 -0.66 13.11 0.98
N LYS A 508 -0.77 14.41 1.27
CA LYS A 508 -1.86 14.92 2.11
C LYS A 508 -2.50 16.16 1.52
N ALA A 509 -3.80 16.06 1.27
CA ALA A 509 -4.62 17.24 1.02
C ALA A 509 -4.73 18.08 2.31
N VAL A 510 -4.45 19.38 2.22
CA VAL A 510 -4.53 20.34 3.32
C VAL A 510 -5.74 21.25 3.13
N MET A 511 -6.64 21.24 4.11
CA MET A 511 -7.87 22.05 4.11
C MET A 511 -7.58 23.52 4.49
N PHE A 512 -8.00 24.48 3.67
CA PHE A 512 -8.16 25.89 4.03
C PHE A 512 -9.49 26.11 4.76
N LYS A 513 -9.57 25.73 6.04
CA LYS A 513 -10.55 26.40 6.91
C LYS A 513 -10.19 27.88 7.06
#